data_AF-A0A9D3P1I2-F1
#
_entry.id   AF-A0A9D3P1I2-F1
#
_cell.length_a   1.000
_cell.length_b   1.000
_cell.length_c   1.000
_cell.angle_alpha   90.00
_cell.angle_beta   90.00
_cell.angle_gamma   90.00
#
_symmetry.space_group_name_H-M   'P 1'
#
loop_
_entity.id
_entity.type
_entity.pdbx_description
1 polymer ?
#
loop_
_entity_poly.entity_id
_entity_poly.type
_entity_poly.pdbx_seq_one_letter_code
_entity_poly.pdbx_strand_id
1 'polypeptide(L)'
;MKPAFLTCLYILSICAALTYGTKCGRSEYLSAAEECCPMCAIGSVVLKDCHGDYSTTCKPCSKGTFMNEPNGLHSCFQCKICENGLYISQECTTIKDTVCGVLDGYYCLRYSDDKRDCSLAIKHSQCQPGEQIKTPGTKSSDTVCEPCPTGFYSPEGVKCSKWTDCSVKNEIEEQEGTSIIDVHFIFEAKTSKQEIRTLQKQVSGAP
;
A
#
# COMPACT_ATOMS: atom_id res chain seq x y z
N MET A 1 15.60 -14.22 -65.86
CA MET A 1 14.35 -13.80 -65.18
C MET A 1 14.32 -12.28 -65.16
N LYS A 2 13.31 -11.66 -65.79
CA LYS A 2 13.30 -10.21 -66.06
C LYS A 2 13.12 -9.41 -64.75
N PRO A 3 13.85 -8.29 -64.54
CA PRO A 3 13.78 -7.48 -63.32
C PRO A 3 12.37 -6.97 -63.00
N ALA A 4 11.53 -6.81 -64.03
CA ALA A 4 10.12 -6.45 -63.91
C ALA A 4 9.25 -7.47 -63.15
N PHE A 5 9.65 -8.75 -63.12
CA PHE A 5 8.88 -9.80 -62.44
C PHE A 5 9.09 -9.78 -60.92
N LEU A 6 10.32 -9.46 -60.49
CA LEU A 6 10.68 -9.37 -59.07
C LEU A 6 10.08 -8.11 -58.42
N THR A 7 10.03 -6.99 -59.15
CA THR A 7 9.36 -5.76 -58.71
C THR A 7 7.85 -5.94 -58.58
N CYS A 8 7.23 -6.71 -59.48
CA CYS A 8 5.79 -6.99 -59.43
C CYS A 8 5.39 -7.82 -58.19
N LEU A 9 6.19 -8.84 -57.86
CA LEU A 9 5.99 -9.65 -56.65
C LEU A 9 6.18 -8.83 -55.36
N TYR A 10 7.15 -7.91 -55.35
CA TYR A 10 7.40 -7.03 -54.21
C TYR A 10 6.25 -6.02 -54.02
N ILE A 11 5.71 -5.45 -55.11
CA ILE A 11 4.55 -4.56 -55.07
C ILE A 11 3.29 -5.31 -54.60
N LEU A 12 3.05 -6.54 -55.09
CA LEU A 12 1.93 -7.39 -54.64
C LEU A 12 2.02 -7.71 -53.14
N SER A 13 3.23 -7.98 -52.63
CA SER A 13 3.47 -8.23 -51.21
C SER A 13 3.24 -6.99 -50.34
N ILE A 14 3.62 -5.80 -50.83
CA ILE A 14 3.35 -4.52 -50.15
C ILE A 14 1.85 -4.20 -50.18
N CYS A 15 1.15 -4.43 -51.29
CA CYS A 15 -0.31 -4.26 -51.37
C CYS A 15 -1.04 -5.19 -50.40
N ALA A 16 -0.63 -6.46 -50.30
CA ALA A 16 -1.21 -7.41 -49.35
C ALA A 16 -0.97 -7.00 -47.87
N ALA A 17 0.18 -6.38 -47.58
CA ALA A 17 0.49 -5.84 -46.25
C ALA A 17 -0.29 -4.54 -45.94
N LEU A 18 -0.59 -3.72 -46.96
CA LEU A 18 -1.36 -2.47 -46.81
C LEU A 18 -2.88 -2.68 -46.75
N THR A 19 -3.39 -3.84 -47.19
CA THR A 19 -4.81 -4.21 -47.06
C THR A 19 -5.15 -4.86 -45.72
N TYR A 20 -4.16 -5.10 -44.85
CA TYR A 20 -4.38 -5.52 -43.46
C TYR A 20 -4.75 -4.31 -42.57
N GLY A 21 -5.66 -3.47 -43.05
CA GLY A 21 -6.29 -2.41 -42.27
C GLY A 21 -7.29 -3.02 -41.28
N THR A 22 -7.49 -2.37 -40.14
CA THR A 22 -8.47 -2.76 -39.11
C THR A 22 -9.81 -3.11 -39.77
N LYS A 23 -10.39 -4.28 -39.43
CA LYS A 23 -11.62 -4.78 -40.05
C LYS A 23 -12.80 -3.78 -40.00
N CYS A 24 -12.79 -2.85 -39.05
CA CYS A 24 -13.78 -1.79 -38.89
C CYS A 24 -13.14 -0.42 -38.64
N GLY A 25 -13.93 0.66 -38.74
CA GLY A 25 -13.53 2.03 -38.47
C GLY A 25 -13.26 2.33 -36.99
N ARG A 26 -12.76 3.54 -36.69
CA ARG A 26 -12.30 3.94 -35.34
C ARG A 26 -13.40 3.94 -34.26
N SER A 27 -14.66 4.10 -34.66
CA SER A 27 -15.82 4.14 -33.75
C SER A 27 -16.75 2.95 -33.94
N GLU A 28 -16.22 1.87 -34.51
CA GLU A 28 -16.95 0.67 -34.85
C GLU A 28 -16.25 -0.56 -34.27
N TYR A 29 -17.03 -1.56 -33.92
CA TYR A 29 -16.54 -2.88 -33.54
C TYR A 29 -17.01 -3.92 -34.55
N LEU A 30 -16.28 -5.03 -34.64
CA LEU A 30 -16.69 -6.15 -35.46
C LEU A 30 -17.68 -7.03 -34.67
N SER A 31 -18.89 -7.18 -35.19
CA SER A 31 -19.91 -8.05 -34.59
C SER A 31 -19.62 -9.53 -34.84
N ALA A 32 -20.40 -10.40 -34.19
CA ALA A 32 -20.34 -11.84 -34.43
C ALA A 32 -20.75 -12.23 -35.87
N ALA A 33 -21.51 -11.37 -36.56
CA ALA A 33 -21.90 -11.55 -37.95
C ALA A 33 -20.84 -11.02 -38.94
N GLU A 34 -19.67 -10.62 -38.46
CA GLU A 34 -18.60 -9.98 -39.25
C GLU A 34 -19.01 -8.65 -39.90
N GLU A 35 -20.06 -7.99 -39.37
CA GLU A 35 -20.49 -6.65 -39.76
C GLU A 35 -19.82 -5.60 -38.87
N CYS A 36 -19.48 -4.44 -39.43
CA CYS A 36 -18.98 -3.32 -38.65
C CYS A 36 -20.14 -2.54 -38.04
N CYS A 37 -20.20 -2.56 -36.71
CA CYS A 37 -21.27 -1.95 -35.95
C CYS A 37 -20.77 -0.73 -35.18
N PRO A 38 -21.57 0.35 -35.09
CA PRO A 38 -21.22 1.51 -34.28
C PRO A 38 -21.10 1.13 -32.80
N MET A 39 -20.09 1.63 -32.10
CA MET A 39 -19.87 1.36 -30.68
C MET A 39 -20.95 2.01 -29.79
N CYS A 40 -21.18 1.40 -28.63
CA CYS A 40 -21.92 2.03 -27.54
C CYS A 40 -21.08 3.13 -26.88
N ALA A 41 -21.75 4.19 -26.42
CA ALA A 41 -21.11 5.26 -25.67
C ALA A 41 -20.69 4.81 -24.27
N ILE A 42 -19.86 5.62 -23.60
CA ILE A 42 -19.46 5.41 -22.21
C ILE A 42 -20.69 5.17 -21.31
N GLY A 43 -20.51 4.33 -20.30
CA GLY A 43 -21.55 3.94 -19.36
C GLY A 43 -22.63 3.04 -19.93
N SER A 44 -22.44 2.54 -21.15
CA SER A 44 -23.32 1.57 -21.81
C SER A 44 -22.53 0.47 -22.51
N VAL A 45 -23.19 -0.65 -22.74
CA VAL A 45 -22.66 -1.84 -23.41
C VAL A 45 -23.68 -2.39 -24.40
N VAL A 46 -23.23 -3.21 -25.35
CA VAL A 46 -24.05 -3.82 -26.38
C VAL A 46 -25.09 -4.76 -25.75
N LEU A 47 -26.37 -4.42 -25.95
CA LEU A 47 -27.49 -5.32 -25.70
C LEU A 47 -27.74 -6.21 -26.92
N LYS A 48 -27.70 -5.63 -28.12
CA LYS A 48 -27.89 -6.33 -29.39
C LYS A 48 -27.01 -5.68 -30.46
N ASP A 49 -26.33 -6.51 -31.24
CA ASP A 49 -25.53 -6.06 -32.37
C ASP A 49 -26.40 -5.33 -33.42
N CYS A 50 -25.73 -4.50 -34.22
CA CYS A 50 -26.32 -3.95 -35.44
C CYS A 50 -26.70 -5.09 -36.41
N HIS A 51 -27.63 -4.82 -37.32
CA HIS A 51 -28.01 -5.77 -38.36
C HIS A 51 -28.54 -5.04 -39.59
N GLY A 52 -27.87 -5.19 -40.73
CA GLY A 52 -28.23 -4.46 -41.95
C GLY A 52 -28.26 -2.95 -41.70
N ASP A 53 -29.41 -2.31 -41.90
CA ASP A 53 -29.59 -0.87 -41.69
C ASP A 53 -29.86 -0.49 -40.22
N TYR A 54 -30.05 -1.45 -39.31
CA TYR A 54 -30.32 -1.19 -37.90
C TYR A 54 -29.01 -1.01 -37.12
N SER A 55 -28.91 0.09 -36.37
CA SER A 55 -27.76 0.38 -35.50
C SER A 55 -27.71 -0.51 -34.25
N THR A 56 -26.54 -0.54 -33.60
CA THR A 56 -26.31 -1.23 -32.33
C THR A 56 -27.30 -0.77 -31.26
N THR A 57 -27.91 -1.72 -30.55
CA THR A 57 -28.75 -1.42 -29.39
C THR A 57 -27.90 -1.51 -28.13
N CYS A 58 -27.84 -0.41 -27.38
CA CYS A 58 -27.05 -0.30 -26.16
C CYS A 58 -27.93 -0.35 -24.90
N LYS A 59 -27.40 -0.90 -23.82
CA LYS A 59 -27.99 -0.83 -22.48
C LYS A 59 -27.03 -0.13 -21.50
N PRO A 60 -27.54 0.63 -20.53
CA PRO A 60 -26.71 1.27 -19.52
C PRO A 60 -26.08 0.23 -18.58
N CYS A 61 -24.92 0.58 -18.00
CA CYS A 61 -24.34 -0.17 -16.91
C CYS A 61 -25.20 -0.11 -15.65
N SER A 62 -25.26 -1.22 -14.92
CA SER A 62 -25.96 -1.30 -13.64
C SER A 62 -25.11 -0.71 -12.51
N LYS A 63 -25.75 -0.37 -11.39
CA LYS A 63 -25.03 0.04 -10.16
C LYS A 63 -24.00 -1.02 -9.77
N GLY A 64 -22.79 -0.60 -9.42
CA GLY A 64 -21.67 -1.49 -9.13
C GLY A 64 -20.85 -1.90 -10.37
N THR A 65 -21.19 -1.38 -11.55
CA THR A 65 -20.40 -1.55 -12.78
C THR A 65 -20.20 -0.24 -13.52
N PHE A 66 -19.13 -0.17 -14.32
CA PHE A 66 -18.80 1.02 -15.10
C PHE A 66 -18.26 0.66 -16.50
N MET A 67 -18.29 1.65 -17.39
CA MET A 67 -17.66 1.60 -18.70
C MET A 67 -17.15 2.98 -19.06
N ASN A 68 -15.84 3.17 -19.06
CA ASN A 68 -15.19 4.47 -19.22
C ASN A 68 -14.89 4.83 -20.68
N GLU A 69 -15.02 3.89 -21.62
CA GLU A 69 -14.70 4.08 -23.03
C GLU A 69 -15.86 3.65 -23.96
N PRO A 70 -16.00 4.27 -25.14
CA PRO A 70 -16.84 3.73 -26.20
C PRO A 70 -16.39 2.31 -26.56
N ASN A 71 -17.35 1.40 -26.73
CA ASN A 71 -17.03 -0.03 -26.80
C ASN A 71 -18.05 -0.84 -27.61
N GLY A 72 -17.63 -2.04 -28.00
CA GLY A 72 -18.47 -3.12 -28.53
C GLY A 72 -18.62 -4.30 -27.56
N LEU A 73 -18.46 -4.07 -26.25
CA LEU A 73 -18.52 -5.11 -25.23
C LEU A 73 -19.98 -5.37 -24.83
N HIS A 74 -20.28 -6.58 -24.36
CA HIS A 74 -21.62 -6.94 -23.88
C HIS A 74 -21.81 -6.82 -22.36
N SER A 75 -20.74 -6.54 -21.64
CA SER A 75 -20.70 -6.48 -20.17
C SER A 75 -19.83 -5.32 -19.68
N CYS A 76 -20.30 -4.64 -18.64
CA CYS A 76 -19.58 -3.55 -17.99
C CYS A 76 -18.49 -4.11 -17.06
N PHE A 77 -17.48 -3.30 -16.76
CA PHE A 77 -16.46 -3.64 -15.77
C PHE A 77 -17.02 -3.55 -14.36
N GLN A 78 -16.60 -4.44 -13.49
CA GLN A 78 -16.97 -4.38 -12.07
C GLN A 78 -16.21 -3.22 -11.42
N CYS A 79 -16.90 -2.45 -10.57
CA CYS A 79 -16.24 -1.44 -9.76
C CYS A 79 -15.27 -2.11 -8.80
N LYS A 80 -14.08 -1.54 -8.67
CA LYS A 80 -13.10 -1.97 -7.67
C LYS A 80 -13.62 -1.74 -6.25
N ILE A 81 -13.23 -2.63 -5.35
CA ILE A 81 -13.49 -2.53 -3.90
C ILE A 81 -12.22 -2.03 -3.20
N CYS A 82 -12.37 -1.10 -2.27
CA CYS A 82 -11.28 -0.61 -1.44
C CYS A 82 -11.25 -1.37 -0.11
N GLU A 83 -10.28 -2.27 0.07
CA GLU A 83 -10.12 -3.09 1.28
C GLU A 83 -8.67 -3.02 1.80
N ASN A 84 -8.41 -3.60 2.98
CA ASN A 84 -7.07 -3.81 3.53
C ASN A 84 -6.21 -2.54 3.63
N GLY A 85 -6.68 -1.55 4.40
CA GLY A 85 -5.96 -0.28 4.57
C GLY A 85 -6.31 0.79 3.52
N LEU A 86 -7.31 0.50 2.68
CA LEU A 86 -7.86 1.45 1.71
C LEU A 86 -9.26 1.91 2.11
N TYR A 87 -9.66 3.09 1.65
CA TYR A 87 -11.02 3.61 1.76
C TYR A 87 -11.50 4.16 0.42
N ILE A 88 -12.83 4.23 0.23
CA ILE A 88 -13.42 4.83 -0.97
C ILE A 88 -13.24 6.35 -0.89
N SER A 89 -12.36 6.88 -1.75
CA SER A 89 -12.14 8.33 -1.85
C SER A 89 -13.06 8.97 -2.89
N GLN A 90 -13.43 8.22 -3.94
CA GLN A 90 -14.45 8.59 -4.90
C GLN A 90 -15.28 7.36 -5.23
N GLU A 91 -16.60 7.54 -5.16
CA GLU A 91 -17.59 6.51 -5.44
C GLU A 91 -17.58 6.10 -6.92
N CYS A 92 -17.87 4.84 -7.17
CA CYS A 92 -18.06 4.34 -8.53
C CYS A 92 -19.31 4.95 -9.18
N THR A 93 -19.24 5.22 -10.47
CA THR A 93 -20.38 5.62 -11.30
C THR A 93 -20.48 4.72 -12.52
N THR A 94 -21.53 4.84 -13.33
CA THR A 94 -21.63 4.04 -14.56
C THR A 94 -20.52 4.33 -15.57
N ILE A 95 -19.80 5.45 -15.45
CA ILE A 95 -18.74 5.87 -16.39
C ILE A 95 -17.33 5.92 -15.78
N LYS A 96 -17.20 5.76 -14.45
CA LYS A 96 -15.92 5.88 -13.73
C LYS A 96 -15.83 4.81 -12.65
N ASP A 97 -14.66 4.18 -12.53
CA ASP A 97 -14.36 3.24 -11.46
C ASP A 97 -14.25 3.93 -10.09
N THR A 98 -14.29 3.12 -9.03
CA THR A 98 -13.96 3.52 -7.66
C THR A 98 -12.50 3.98 -7.56
N VAL A 99 -12.26 5.11 -6.89
CA VAL A 99 -10.91 5.57 -6.56
C VAL A 99 -10.62 5.30 -5.08
N CYS A 100 -9.55 4.56 -4.80
CA CYS A 100 -9.18 4.19 -3.45
C CYS A 100 -8.10 5.10 -2.88
N GLY A 101 -8.36 5.63 -1.67
CA GLY A 101 -7.39 6.34 -0.84
C GLY A 101 -6.77 5.43 0.22
N VAL A 102 -5.69 5.88 0.85
CA VAL A 102 -4.95 5.13 1.88
C VAL A 102 -5.35 5.60 3.28
N LEU A 103 -5.74 4.65 4.15
CA LEU A 103 -6.06 4.90 5.56
C LEU A 103 -4.81 5.27 6.37
N ASP A 104 -5.01 5.97 7.49
CA ASP A 104 -3.92 6.30 8.39
C ASP A 104 -3.33 5.02 9.03
N GLY A 105 -2.01 5.01 9.22
CA GLY A 105 -1.28 3.81 9.63
C GLY A 105 -0.97 2.84 8.49
N TYR A 106 -1.21 3.23 7.23
CA TYR A 106 -0.87 2.47 6.03
C TYR A 106 -0.12 3.35 5.02
N TYR A 107 0.64 2.70 4.13
CA TYR A 107 1.25 3.33 2.97
C TYR A 107 0.91 2.55 1.69
N CYS A 108 0.85 3.25 0.56
CA CYS A 108 0.59 2.64 -0.73
C CYS A 108 1.85 2.01 -1.32
N LEU A 109 1.73 0.74 -1.72
CA LEU A 109 2.79 0.06 -2.48
C LEU A 109 2.65 0.27 -3.98
N ARG A 110 1.41 0.40 -4.47
CA ARG A 110 1.12 0.51 -5.91
C ARG A 110 0.06 1.56 -6.20
N TYR A 111 0.54 2.74 -6.56
CA TYR A 111 -0.26 3.82 -7.14
C TYR A 111 -0.53 3.57 -8.63
N SER A 112 -1.66 4.07 -9.11
CA SER A 112 -1.85 4.34 -10.54
C SER A 112 -0.94 5.49 -11.00
N ASP A 113 -0.74 5.63 -12.30
CA ASP A 113 0.11 6.67 -12.90
C ASP A 113 -0.27 8.08 -12.43
N ASP A 114 -1.55 8.30 -12.08
CA ASP A 114 -2.09 9.58 -11.59
C ASP A 114 -1.93 9.81 -10.07
N LYS A 115 -1.26 8.91 -9.32
CA LYS A 115 -0.98 8.93 -7.86
C LYS A 115 -2.18 9.17 -6.93
N ARG A 116 -3.38 9.25 -7.47
CA ARG A 116 -4.63 9.51 -6.74
C ARG A 116 -5.39 8.25 -6.39
N ASP A 117 -4.97 7.12 -6.94
CA ASP A 117 -5.60 5.83 -6.74
C ASP A 117 -4.56 4.80 -6.28
N CYS A 118 -4.81 4.20 -5.12
CA CYS A 118 -3.96 3.14 -4.58
C CYS A 118 -4.64 1.78 -4.72
N SER A 119 -3.94 0.83 -5.32
CA SER A 119 -4.46 -0.53 -5.53
C SER A 119 -4.03 -1.53 -4.45
N LEU A 120 -3.01 -1.19 -3.66
CA LEU A 120 -2.48 -2.04 -2.60
C LEU A 120 -1.84 -1.18 -1.51
N ALA A 121 -2.41 -1.23 -0.31
CA ALA A 121 -1.89 -0.56 0.88
C ALA A 121 -1.34 -1.59 1.87
N ILE A 122 -0.25 -1.23 2.55
CA ILE A 122 0.42 -2.04 3.56
C ILE A 122 0.47 -1.25 4.86
N LYS A 123 0.23 -1.92 5.99
CA LYS A 123 0.28 -1.29 7.31
C LYS A 123 1.71 -0.82 7.58
N HIS A 124 1.85 0.34 8.22
CA HIS A 124 3.14 0.84 8.66
C HIS A 124 3.84 -0.14 9.60
N SER A 125 5.14 -0.30 9.40
CA SER A 125 6.02 -1.08 10.27
C SER A 125 6.03 -0.50 11.68
N GLN A 126 6.04 -1.40 12.67
CA GLN A 126 6.28 -1.06 14.07
C GLN A 126 7.74 -1.33 14.39
N CYS A 127 8.41 -0.32 14.94
CA CYS A 127 9.78 -0.45 15.39
C CYS A 127 9.84 -1.37 16.61
N GLN A 128 10.91 -2.15 16.71
CA GLN A 128 11.06 -3.13 17.76
C GLN A 128 11.58 -2.47 19.05
N PRO A 129 11.40 -3.12 20.21
CA PRO A 129 12.15 -2.75 21.41
C PRO A 129 13.65 -2.69 21.10
N GLY A 130 14.33 -1.66 21.56
CA GLY A 130 15.72 -1.38 21.15
C GLY A 130 15.87 -0.36 20.02
N GLU A 131 14.79 0.05 19.39
CA GLU A 131 14.78 1.01 18.28
C GLU A 131 13.98 2.28 18.62
N GLN A 132 14.05 3.28 17.73
CA GLN A 132 13.17 4.43 17.73
C GLN A 132 12.62 4.69 16.33
N ILE A 133 11.51 5.42 16.27
CA ILE A 133 11.02 5.98 15.01
C ILE A 133 11.95 7.11 14.59
N LYS A 134 12.71 6.88 13.51
CA LYS A 134 13.54 7.91 12.86
C LYS A 134 12.71 8.82 11.99
N THR A 135 11.87 8.22 11.14
CA THR A 135 10.94 8.93 10.27
C THR A 135 9.57 8.28 10.37
N PRO A 136 8.50 9.02 10.70
CA PRO A 136 7.16 8.47 10.74
C PRO A 136 6.70 8.07 9.34
N GLY A 137 5.90 6.99 9.26
CA GLY A 137 5.27 6.57 8.01
C GLY A 137 4.32 7.63 7.44
N THR A 138 4.21 7.67 6.12
CA THR A 138 3.27 8.52 5.38
C THR A 138 2.36 7.66 4.51
N LYS A 139 1.38 8.25 3.82
CA LYS A 139 0.55 7.50 2.86
C LYS A 139 1.34 6.92 1.69
N SER A 140 2.58 7.37 1.47
CA SER A 140 3.46 6.95 0.36
C SER A 140 4.73 6.22 0.80
N SER A 141 5.02 6.15 2.10
CA SER A 141 6.25 5.55 2.61
C SER A 141 6.04 4.90 3.96
N ASP A 142 6.77 3.82 4.22
CA ASP A 142 6.74 3.16 5.50
C ASP A 142 7.45 3.97 6.60
N THR A 143 7.21 3.61 7.86
CA THR A 143 7.98 4.04 9.02
C THR A 143 9.43 3.56 8.90
N VAL A 144 10.37 4.45 9.20
CA VAL A 144 11.80 4.11 9.27
C VAL A 144 12.22 4.01 10.72
N CYS A 145 12.75 2.85 11.10
CA CYS A 145 13.25 2.57 12.44
C CYS A 145 14.78 2.70 12.50
N GLU A 146 15.29 3.06 13.67
CA GLU A 146 16.72 3.20 13.93
C GLU A 146 17.07 2.63 15.31
N PRO A 147 18.14 1.83 15.46
CA PRO A 147 18.58 1.32 16.76
C PRO A 147 18.92 2.45 17.75
N CYS A 148 18.66 2.23 19.03
CA CYS A 148 19.11 3.16 20.06
C CYS A 148 20.64 3.19 20.16
N PRO A 149 21.25 4.40 20.22
CA PRO A 149 22.68 4.52 20.45
C PRO A 149 23.04 4.05 21.87
N THR A 150 24.31 3.71 22.09
CA THR A 150 24.82 3.34 23.41
C THR A 150 24.49 4.41 24.45
N GLY A 151 24.03 4.00 25.63
CA GLY A 151 23.57 4.91 26.68
C GLY A 151 22.08 5.28 26.57
N PHE A 152 21.32 4.66 25.68
CA PHE A 152 19.89 4.90 25.49
C PHE A 152 19.11 3.59 25.37
N TYR A 153 17.82 3.64 25.71
CA TYR A 153 16.90 2.53 25.61
C TYR A 153 15.52 2.93 25.06
N SER A 154 14.81 1.99 24.45
CA SER A 154 13.39 2.14 24.09
C SER A 154 12.64 0.81 24.25
N PRO A 155 11.73 0.69 25.23
CA PRO A 155 11.01 -0.56 25.46
C PRO A 155 9.93 -0.81 24.40
N GLU A 156 9.28 0.25 23.89
CA GLU A 156 8.18 0.15 22.92
C GLU A 156 8.59 0.49 21.48
N GLY A 157 9.86 0.78 21.22
CA GLY A 157 10.35 1.11 19.87
C GLY A 157 9.99 2.51 19.37
N VAL A 158 9.45 3.39 20.23
CA VAL A 158 8.95 4.70 19.80
C VAL A 158 10.04 5.75 19.81
N LYS A 159 10.77 5.85 20.93
CA LYS A 159 11.76 6.89 21.20
C LYS A 159 12.85 6.37 22.12
N CYS A 160 14.10 6.61 21.77
CA CYS A 160 15.21 6.31 22.65
C CYS A 160 15.30 7.35 23.77
N SER A 161 15.34 6.88 25.01
CA SER A 161 15.52 7.67 26.22
C SER A 161 16.89 7.38 26.80
N LYS A 162 17.57 8.40 27.33
CA LYS A 162 18.90 8.23 27.92
C LYS A 162 18.78 7.36 29.18
N TRP A 163 19.75 6.48 29.41
CA TRP A 163 19.84 5.74 30.66
C TRP A 163 19.90 6.68 31.86
N THR A 164 19.33 6.24 32.98
CA THR A 164 19.37 6.98 34.24
C THR A 164 20.82 7.16 34.72
N ASP A 165 21.20 8.37 35.12
CA ASP A 165 22.55 8.66 35.65
C ASP A 165 22.67 8.20 37.11
N CYS A 166 23.39 7.10 37.32
CA CYS A 166 23.62 6.45 38.60
C CYS A 166 24.37 7.35 39.61
N SER A 167 25.13 8.33 39.13
CA SER A 167 25.99 9.19 39.96
C SER A 167 25.21 10.17 40.83
N VAL A 168 23.93 10.38 40.52
CA VAL A 168 23.09 11.42 41.14
C VAL A 168 22.35 10.91 42.39
N LYS A 169 22.29 9.59 42.62
CA LYS A 169 21.41 8.99 43.65
C LYS A 169 22.08 8.21 44.79
N ASN A 170 23.40 8.09 44.86
CA ASN A 170 24.09 7.21 45.84
C ASN A 170 23.56 5.76 45.79
N GLU A 171 23.20 5.27 44.60
CA GLU A 171 22.70 3.90 44.34
C GLU A 171 23.80 3.10 43.62
N ILE A 172 23.90 1.80 43.89
CA ILE A 172 24.87 0.91 43.23
C ILE A 172 24.19 0.28 42.01
N GLU A 173 24.85 0.39 40.85
CA GLU A 173 24.42 -0.24 39.60
C GLU A 173 24.59 -1.76 39.72
N GLU A 174 23.47 -2.50 39.61
CA GLU A 174 23.48 -3.97 39.66
C GLU A 174 23.67 -4.58 38.27
N GLN A 175 23.07 -3.94 37.27
CA GLN A 175 23.09 -4.36 35.87
C GLN A 175 23.19 -3.15 34.95
N GLU A 176 24.09 -3.23 33.97
CA GLU A 176 24.24 -2.24 32.90
C GLU A 176 22.94 -2.13 32.09
N GLY A 177 22.60 -0.92 31.66
CA GLY A 177 21.45 -0.69 30.79
C GLY A 177 21.62 -1.40 29.45
N THR A 178 20.51 -1.65 28.76
CA THR A 178 20.52 -2.19 27.39
C THR A 178 19.83 -1.23 26.44
N SER A 179 19.78 -1.54 25.15
CA SER A 179 18.95 -0.77 24.21
C SER A 179 17.44 -0.93 24.47
N ILE A 180 17.02 -1.92 25.25
CA ILE A 180 15.59 -2.22 25.48
C ILE A 180 15.12 -1.71 26.85
N ILE A 181 15.94 -1.87 27.87
CA ILE A 181 15.63 -1.55 29.26
C ILE A 181 16.66 -0.60 29.87
N ASP A 182 16.20 0.22 30.82
CA ASP A 182 17.07 1.11 31.60
C ASP A 182 17.96 0.31 32.58
N VAL A 183 18.94 0.98 33.17
CA VAL A 183 19.77 0.45 34.27
C VAL A 183 18.91 0.01 35.46
N HIS A 184 19.27 -1.13 36.07
CA HIS A 184 18.58 -1.70 37.23
C HIS A 184 19.38 -1.48 38.53
N PHE A 185 18.69 -1.07 39.61
CA PHE A 185 19.32 -0.69 40.88
C PHE A 185 18.94 -1.63 42.03
N ILE A 186 19.83 -1.70 43.03
CA ILE A 186 19.52 -2.16 44.39
C ILE A 186 19.75 -1.00 45.37
N PHE A 187 18.78 -0.79 46.26
CA PHE A 187 18.99 0.08 47.42
C PHE A 187 19.99 -0.61 48.35
N GLU A 188 21.12 0.03 48.65
CA GLU A 188 21.86 -0.36 49.85
C GLU A 188 20.96 -0.06 51.05
N ALA A 189 20.35 -1.12 51.62
CA ALA A 189 19.87 -1.05 52.97
C ALA A 189 21.08 -0.68 53.83
N LYS A 190 21.15 0.57 54.29
CA LYS A 190 22.10 0.98 55.34
C LYS A 190 21.72 0.24 56.61
N THR A 191 22.07 -1.03 56.72
CA THR A 191 22.10 -1.70 58.01
C THR A 191 23.31 -1.12 58.72
N SER A 192 23.08 -0.04 59.45
CA SER A 192 24.06 0.58 60.31
C SER A 192 24.69 -0.51 61.17
N LYS A 193 25.97 -0.83 60.93
CA LYS A 193 26.76 -1.71 61.81
C LYS A 193 26.74 -1.22 63.28
N GLN A 194 26.37 0.04 63.50
CA GLN A 194 26.12 0.61 64.82
C GLN A 194 24.83 0.07 65.45
N GLU A 195 23.73 -0.12 64.71
CA GLU A 195 22.44 -0.60 65.25
C GLU A 195 22.49 -2.08 65.62
N ILE A 196 23.20 -2.92 64.85
CA ILE A 196 23.39 -4.35 65.18
C ILE A 196 24.19 -4.53 66.48
N ARG A 197 25.23 -3.70 66.71
CA ARG A 197 26.02 -3.74 67.96
C ARG A 197 25.24 -3.25 69.17
N THR A 198 24.29 -2.33 68.98
CA THR A 198 23.41 -1.84 70.05
C THR A 198 22.36 -2.89 70.43
N LEU A 199 21.81 -3.61 69.45
CA LEU A 199 20.83 -4.69 69.68
C LEU A 199 21.47 -5.96 70.29
N GLN A 200 22.70 -6.33 69.91
CA GLN A 200 23.40 -7.48 70.52
C GLN A 200 23.80 -7.25 71.99
N LYS A 201 23.98 -5.99 72.42
CA LYS A 201 24.22 -5.64 73.83
C LYS A 201 22.96 -5.66 74.70
N GLN A 202 21.76 -5.61 74.12
CA GLN A 202 20.51 -5.70 74.89
C GLN A 202 20.06 -7.15 75.15
N VAL A 203 20.56 -8.12 74.39
CA VAL A 203 20.25 -9.56 74.59
C VAL A 203 21.19 -10.24 75.60
N SER A 204 22.35 -9.62 75.90
CA SER A 204 23.38 -10.18 76.80
C SER A 204 23.35 -9.61 78.23
N GLY A 205 22.35 -8.79 78.56
CA GLY A 205 22.22 -8.16 79.87
C GLY A 205 20.76 -8.02 80.31
N ALA A 206 20.12 -9.13 80.65
CA ALA A 206 18.94 -9.13 81.52
C ALA A 206 19.16 -10.17 82.63
N PRO A 207 18.94 -9.81 83.91
CA PRO A 207 19.20 -10.65 85.09
C PRO A 207 18.26 -11.86 85.20
#